data_AF-A0A7C7CZR1-F1
#
_entry.id   AF-A0A7C7CZR1-F1
#
_cell.length_a   1.000
_cell.length_b   1.000
_cell.length_c   1.000
_cell.angle_alpha   90.00
_cell.angle_beta   90.00
_cell.angle_gamma   90.00
#
_symmetry.space_group_name_H-M   'P 1'
#
loop_
_entity.id
_entity.type
_entity.pdbx_description
1 polymer ?
#
loop_
_entity_poly.entity_id
_entity_poly.type
_entity_poly.pdbx_seq_one_letter_code
_entity_poly.pdbx_strand_id
1 'polypeptide(L)'
;MTQLLTKQMSSDLTIYKYNNESNQEYGNRLIYTALASWARTLVLGKSYTDLSSEAEHSNIDYHNVDIMHIQVRLTQIASGMLMTIPHCKNWIGNGEIEEQSSNLASNIIQNLIFCYELTQLNDTRRLTNSPTRYANFANNQLILGGEEWKRPGKSMVSVGLGRWIPSKEKPQNYKEIFNIPICTSGEYYNTLVNSAFWEESNLEGQYKVFKVGTGFFYKEAWYDFNISKLQQGIYLLKSTEVDGGYILAKKNEDKIFTARLDKWYSDENEIYRIMYAFDSYNTTPVVFKAKNYDDYILLHCHSKLPNSEMRILFMSSWPKRFYKDIYYRIIPKFIWGEIEDMLTNLGIKVETD
;
A
#
# COMPACT_ATOMS: atom_id res chain seq x y z
N MET A 1 32.68 1.97 -13.73
CA MET A 1 31.96 0.76 -13.30
C MET A 1 30.54 1.07 -12.84
N THR A 2 30.32 2.02 -11.93
CA THR A 2 28.99 2.46 -11.45
C THR A 2 28.00 2.83 -12.57
N GLN A 3 28.43 3.61 -13.56
CA GLN A 3 27.57 4.03 -14.67
C GLN A 3 27.07 2.87 -15.53
N LEU A 4 27.85 1.78 -15.66
CA LEU A 4 27.45 0.60 -16.45
C LEU A 4 26.37 -0.20 -15.70
N LEU A 5 26.53 -0.40 -14.40
CA LEU A 5 25.54 -1.07 -13.55
C LEU A 5 24.21 -0.31 -13.56
N THR A 6 24.23 1.00 -13.29
CA THR A 6 23.03 1.84 -13.31
C THR A 6 22.33 1.80 -14.67
N LYS A 7 23.09 1.86 -15.77
CA LYS A 7 22.55 1.79 -17.13
C LYS A 7 21.90 0.44 -17.41
N GLN A 8 22.53 -0.66 -17.01
CA GLN A 8 21.97 -2.01 -17.20
C GLN A 8 20.68 -2.18 -16.38
N MET A 9 20.69 -1.82 -15.10
CA MET A 9 19.50 -1.88 -14.24
C MET A 9 18.36 -1.01 -14.76
N SER A 10 18.68 0.21 -15.23
CA SER A 10 17.72 1.11 -15.86
C SER A 10 17.02 0.45 -17.05
N SER A 11 17.80 -0.18 -17.93
CA SER A 11 17.30 -0.87 -19.12
C SER A 11 16.49 -2.12 -18.76
N ASP A 12 16.89 -2.88 -17.75
CA ASP A 12 16.20 -4.12 -17.37
C ASP A 12 14.88 -3.87 -16.65
N LEU A 13 14.81 -2.80 -15.86
CA LEU A 13 13.61 -2.42 -15.11
C LEU A 13 12.70 -1.45 -15.89
N THR A 14 13.20 -0.90 -17.00
CA THR A 14 12.58 0.20 -17.75
C THR A 14 12.37 1.45 -16.88
N ILE A 15 13.37 1.79 -16.07
CA ILE A 15 13.34 2.95 -15.15
C ILE A 15 14.39 3.96 -15.57
N TYR A 16 13.93 5.07 -16.15
CA TYR A 16 14.79 6.18 -16.56
C TYR A 16 14.71 7.34 -15.57
N LYS A 17 15.77 8.14 -15.55
CA LYS A 17 15.85 9.35 -14.73
C LYS A 17 14.84 10.39 -15.24
N TYR A 18 14.09 11.00 -14.34
CA TYR A 18 13.16 12.06 -14.70
C TYR A 18 13.87 13.41 -14.87
N ASN A 19 13.26 14.32 -15.64
CA ASN A 19 13.85 15.61 -16.00
C ASN A 19 14.24 16.45 -14.76
N ASN A 20 13.37 16.51 -13.76
CA ASN A 20 13.53 17.33 -12.56
C ASN A 20 14.04 16.55 -11.34
N GLU A 21 14.65 15.39 -11.57
CA GLU A 21 15.12 14.50 -10.52
C GLU A 21 16.64 14.58 -10.36
N SER A 22 17.13 14.61 -9.13
CA SER A 22 18.57 14.50 -8.83
C SER A 22 19.08 13.08 -9.09
N ASN A 23 20.39 12.91 -9.22
CA ASN A 23 20.98 11.56 -9.37
C ASN A 23 20.71 10.67 -8.15
N GLN A 24 20.60 11.26 -6.97
CA GLN A 24 20.33 10.55 -5.73
C GLN A 24 18.87 10.06 -5.65
N GLU A 25 17.91 10.91 -6.03
CA GLU A 25 16.50 10.53 -6.08
C GLU A 25 16.26 9.43 -7.12
N TYR A 26 16.90 9.55 -8.28
CA TYR A 26 16.88 8.50 -9.30
C TYR A 26 17.43 7.17 -8.76
N GLY A 27 18.57 7.22 -8.06
CA GLY A 27 19.13 6.05 -7.42
C GLY A 27 18.22 5.45 -6.36
N ASN A 28 17.51 6.24 -5.55
CA ASN A 28 16.53 5.73 -4.58
C ASN A 28 15.47 4.86 -5.29
N ARG A 29 14.88 5.35 -6.39
CA ARG A 29 13.88 4.61 -7.17
C ARG A 29 14.44 3.32 -7.76
N LEU A 30 15.64 3.42 -8.32
CA LEU A 30 16.31 2.29 -8.96
C LEU A 30 16.64 1.18 -7.95
N ILE A 31 17.20 1.54 -6.79
CA ILE A 31 17.51 0.60 -5.70
C ILE A 31 16.23 -0.05 -5.18
N TYR A 32 15.19 0.75 -4.88
CA TYR A 32 13.94 0.25 -4.34
C TYR A 32 13.30 -0.82 -5.23
N THR A 33 13.18 -0.52 -6.53
CA THR A 33 12.57 -1.46 -7.48
C THR A 33 13.48 -2.63 -7.82
N ALA A 34 14.80 -2.43 -7.89
CA ALA A 34 15.72 -3.53 -8.12
C ALA A 34 15.70 -4.56 -6.97
N LEU A 35 15.62 -4.11 -5.72
CA LEU A 35 15.48 -5.01 -4.57
C LEU A 35 14.16 -5.77 -4.61
N ALA A 36 13.06 -5.12 -5.01
CA ALA A 36 11.79 -5.80 -5.20
C ALA A 36 11.88 -6.89 -6.28
N SER A 37 12.64 -6.65 -7.36
CA SER A 37 12.91 -7.67 -8.38
C SER A 37 13.75 -8.81 -7.81
N TRP A 38 14.87 -8.52 -7.16
CA TRP A 38 15.72 -9.54 -6.55
C TRP A 38 14.97 -10.40 -5.53
N ALA A 39 14.12 -9.81 -4.70
CA ALA A 39 13.34 -10.56 -3.71
C ALA A 39 12.46 -11.64 -4.35
N ARG A 40 11.77 -11.34 -5.46
CA ARG A 40 10.96 -12.34 -6.19
C ARG A 40 11.84 -13.41 -6.85
N THR A 41 13.02 -13.03 -7.35
CA THR A 41 13.97 -13.99 -7.92
C THR A 41 14.51 -14.94 -6.85
N LEU A 42 14.82 -14.43 -5.65
CA LEU A 42 15.34 -15.23 -4.54
C LEU A 42 14.33 -16.28 -4.04
N VAL A 43 13.03 -16.01 -4.17
CA VAL A 43 11.95 -16.97 -3.83
C VAL A 43 11.90 -18.16 -4.79
N LEU A 44 12.52 -18.05 -5.98
CA LEU A 44 12.67 -19.13 -6.96
C LEU A 44 13.94 -19.97 -6.76
N GLY A 45 14.81 -19.60 -5.81
CA GLY A 45 16.03 -20.34 -5.51
C GLY A 45 15.83 -21.39 -4.42
N LYS A 46 16.63 -22.45 -4.41
CA LYS A 46 16.57 -23.46 -3.35
C LYS A 46 17.19 -22.94 -2.05
N SER A 47 16.50 -23.06 -0.92
CA SER A 47 17.10 -22.87 0.41
C SER A 47 18.04 -24.02 0.74
N TYR A 48 19.03 -23.80 1.61
CA TYR A 48 19.87 -24.88 2.14
C TYR A 48 19.05 -25.94 2.89
N THR A 49 17.87 -25.58 3.40
CA THR A 49 16.91 -26.51 4.04
C THR A 49 16.23 -27.44 3.05
N ASP A 50 16.24 -27.13 1.76
CA ASP A 50 15.55 -27.90 0.72
C ASP A 50 16.51 -28.93 0.08
N LEU A 51 17.75 -28.99 0.58
CA LEU A 51 18.78 -29.98 0.24
C LEU A 51 18.80 -31.15 1.23
N SER A 52 17.93 -31.17 2.26
CA SER A 52 17.76 -32.34 3.12
C SER A 52 16.86 -33.37 2.43
N SER A 53 17.16 -34.66 2.65
CA SER A 53 16.54 -35.85 2.05
C SER A 53 15.02 -36.00 2.25
N GLU A 54 14.38 -35.11 3.00
CA GLU A 54 12.93 -35.09 3.22
C GLU A 54 12.14 -34.60 2.01
N ALA A 55 12.73 -33.73 1.16
CA ALA A 55 12.09 -33.26 -0.07
C ALA A 55 11.96 -34.35 -1.16
N GLU A 56 12.83 -35.37 -1.14
CA GLU A 56 12.79 -36.48 -2.11
C GLU A 56 11.62 -37.45 -1.87
N HIS A 57 11.03 -37.45 -0.66
CA HIS A 57 10.01 -38.43 -0.26
C HIS A 57 8.57 -37.94 -0.38
N SER A 58 8.38 -36.64 -0.62
CA SER A 58 7.06 -36.07 -0.88
C SER A 58 7.00 -35.63 -2.34
N ASN A 59 6.24 -36.34 -3.17
CA ASN A 59 5.91 -35.99 -4.57
C ASN A 59 5.06 -34.69 -4.67
N ILE A 60 5.39 -33.68 -3.87
CA ILE A 60 4.66 -32.43 -3.75
C ILE A 60 5.62 -31.31 -4.14
N ASP A 61 5.49 -30.88 -5.39
CA ASP A 61 6.37 -29.94 -6.09
C ASP A 61 6.07 -28.46 -5.70
N TYR A 62 5.92 -28.17 -4.40
CA TYR A 62 5.75 -26.78 -3.94
C TYR A 62 7.11 -26.15 -3.61
N HIS A 63 7.67 -25.41 -4.56
CA HIS A 63 8.87 -24.61 -4.34
C HIS A 63 8.57 -23.51 -3.30
N ASN A 64 9.18 -23.62 -2.12
CA ASN A 64 9.06 -22.67 -1.02
C ASN A 64 10.42 -22.44 -0.37
N VAL A 65 10.67 -21.21 0.11
CA VAL A 65 11.99 -20.78 0.60
C VAL A 65 11.84 -20.15 1.97
N ASP A 66 12.80 -20.40 2.87
CA ASP A 66 12.83 -19.74 4.17
C ASP A 66 13.05 -18.22 4.00
N ILE A 67 12.19 -17.41 4.60
CA ILE A 67 12.25 -15.94 4.57
C ILE A 67 13.60 -15.39 5.04
N MET A 68 14.28 -16.06 5.98
CA MET A 68 15.62 -15.69 6.43
C MET A 68 16.66 -15.88 5.34
N HIS A 69 16.53 -16.92 4.51
CA HIS A 69 17.42 -17.10 3.36
C HIS A 69 17.31 -15.92 2.40
N ILE A 70 16.07 -15.53 2.06
CA ILE A 70 15.79 -14.39 1.19
C ILE A 70 16.32 -13.10 1.82
N GLN A 71 16.05 -12.88 3.11
CA GLN A 71 16.48 -11.68 3.83
C GLN A 71 18.01 -11.54 3.86
N VAL A 72 18.75 -12.61 4.16
CA VAL A 72 20.23 -12.59 4.20
C VAL A 72 20.79 -12.24 2.82
N ARG A 73 20.31 -12.89 1.76
CA ARG A 73 20.78 -12.63 0.39
C ARG A 73 20.41 -11.24 -0.08
N LEU A 74 19.18 -10.80 0.17
CA LEU A 74 18.71 -9.48 -0.21
C LEU A 74 19.44 -8.37 0.54
N THR A 75 19.85 -8.61 1.80
CA THR A 75 20.69 -7.69 2.59
C THR A 75 22.05 -7.49 1.94
N GLN A 76 22.69 -8.56 1.47
CA GLN A 76 23.98 -8.48 0.76
C GLN A 76 23.85 -7.66 -0.53
N ILE A 77 22.78 -7.89 -1.29
CA ILE A 77 22.48 -7.15 -2.53
C ILE A 77 22.21 -5.67 -2.21
N ALA A 78 21.40 -5.38 -1.20
CA ALA A 78 21.10 -4.02 -0.75
C ALA A 78 22.37 -3.27 -0.35
N SER A 79 23.26 -3.91 0.42
CA SER A 79 24.54 -3.32 0.81
C SER A 79 25.40 -2.96 -0.40
N GLY A 80 25.55 -3.89 -1.36
CA GLY A 80 26.28 -3.61 -2.60
C GLY A 80 25.68 -2.46 -3.42
N MET A 81 24.35 -2.38 -3.49
CA MET A 81 23.65 -1.28 -4.17
C MET A 81 23.84 0.06 -3.47
N LEU A 82 23.70 0.11 -2.14
CA LEU A 82 23.88 1.33 -1.35
C LEU A 82 25.34 1.83 -1.40
N MET A 83 26.32 0.92 -1.47
CA MET A 83 27.73 1.31 -1.61
C MET A 83 28.08 1.87 -3.00
N THR A 84 27.32 1.52 -4.04
CA THR A 84 27.71 1.81 -5.43
C THR A 84 26.82 2.83 -6.13
N ILE A 85 25.51 2.85 -5.85
CA ILE A 85 24.54 3.71 -6.53
C ILE A 85 24.34 5.00 -5.71
N PRO A 86 24.48 6.19 -6.34
CA PRO A 86 24.20 7.45 -5.67
C PRO A 86 22.76 7.48 -5.15
N HIS A 87 22.57 7.73 -3.86
CA HIS A 87 21.25 7.76 -3.22
C HIS A 87 21.23 8.81 -2.11
N CYS A 88 20.03 9.20 -1.66
CA CYS A 88 19.89 10.16 -0.57
C CYS A 88 20.18 9.45 0.77
N LYS A 89 21.18 9.91 1.55
CA LYS A 89 21.49 9.31 2.86
C LYS A 89 20.27 9.29 3.80
N ASN A 90 19.55 10.41 3.86
CA ASN A 90 18.34 10.53 4.68
C ASN A 90 17.20 9.60 4.23
N TRP A 91 17.25 9.08 2.99
CA TRP A 91 16.20 8.20 2.47
C TRP A 91 16.25 6.82 3.12
N ILE A 92 17.43 6.35 3.52
CA ILE A 92 17.63 5.07 4.21
C ILE A 92 17.56 5.24 5.74
N GLY A 93 17.82 6.44 6.24
CA GLY A 93 17.84 6.76 7.66
C GLY A 93 19.26 6.73 8.25
N ASN A 94 19.36 6.87 9.57
CA ASN A 94 20.64 6.83 10.28
C ASN A 94 20.99 5.38 10.64
N GLY A 95 22.29 5.06 10.68
CA GLY A 95 22.78 3.74 11.07
C GLY A 95 23.96 3.27 10.24
N GLU A 96 24.53 2.13 10.61
CA GLU A 96 25.56 1.46 9.82
C GLU A 96 24.97 0.85 8.54
N ILE A 97 25.77 0.77 7.48
CA ILE A 97 25.30 0.30 6.16
C ILE A 97 24.68 -1.10 6.21
N GLU A 98 25.17 -1.96 7.11
CA GLU A 98 24.66 -3.31 7.30
C GLU A 98 23.24 -3.32 7.89
N GLU A 99 23.02 -2.55 8.96
CA GLU A 99 21.72 -2.39 9.60
C GLU A 99 20.71 -1.76 8.63
N GLN A 100 21.13 -0.70 7.94
CA GLN A 100 20.37 -0.03 6.90
C GLN A 100 19.94 -0.99 5.78
N SER A 101 20.86 -1.82 5.30
CA SER A 101 20.61 -2.81 4.25
C SER A 101 19.62 -3.88 4.69
N SER A 102 19.76 -4.38 5.92
CA SER A 102 18.85 -5.38 6.51
C SER A 102 17.44 -4.82 6.69
N ASN A 103 17.34 -3.58 7.20
CA ASN A 103 16.07 -2.89 7.39
C ASN A 103 15.35 -2.58 6.07
N LEU A 104 16.10 -2.26 5.00
CA LEU A 104 15.55 -2.07 3.67
C LEU A 104 15.07 -3.40 3.07
N ALA A 105 15.91 -4.44 3.12
CA ALA A 105 15.59 -5.77 2.61
C ALA A 105 14.33 -6.35 3.28
N SER A 106 14.26 -6.30 4.62
CA SER A 106 13.10 -6.73 5.38
C SER A 106 11.83 -5.97 4.95
N ASN A 107 11.91 -4.65 4.80
CA ASN A 107 10.74 -3.87 4.37
C ASN A 107 10.28 -4.20 2.95
N ILE A 108 11.20 -4.41 2.01
CA ILE A 108 10.84 -4.83 0.64
C ILE A 108 10.10 -6.16 0.66
N ILE A 109 10.59 -7.16 1.40
CA ILE A 109 9.93 -8.47 1.52
C ILE A 109 8.52 -8.31 2.11
N GLN A 110 8.39 -7.58 3.21
CA GLN A 110 7.09 -7.36 3.86
C GLN A 110 6.11 -6.62 2.94
N ASN A 111 6.57 -5.61 2.20
CA ASN A 111 5.70 -4.91 1.27
C ASN A 111 5.30 -5.79 0.07
N LEU A 112 6.16 -6.69 -0.40
CA LEU A 112 5.81 -7.65 -1.46
C LEU A 112 4.76 -8.65 -0.99
N ILE A 113 4.86 -9.13 0.26
CA ILE A 113 3.81 -9.96 0.88
C ILE A 113 2.50 -9.17 0.96
N PHE A 114 2.56 -7.93 1.46
CA PHE A 114 1.41 -7.03 1.56
C PHE A 114 0.72 -6.79 0.20
N CYS A 115 1.50 -6.67 -0.87
CA CYS A 115 1.02 -6.38 -2.23
C CYS A 115 0.59 -7.62 -3.04
N TYR A 116 0.49 -8.81 -2.43
CA TYR A 116 0.17 -10.07 -3.12
C TYR A 116 1.18 -10.47 -4.21
N GLU A 117 2.44 -10.06 -4.06
CA GLU A 117 3.53 -10.51 -4.92
C GLU A 117 4.15 -11.81 -4.39
N LEU A 118 4.25 -11.92 -3.07
CA LEU A 118 4.73 -13.10 -2.36
C LEU A 118 3.68 -13.61 -1.37
N THR A 119 3.66 -14.91 -1.15
CA THR A 119 2.71 -15.55 -0.22
C THR A 119 3.48 -16.24 0.91
N GLN A 120 3.09 -15.91 2.15
CA GLN A 120 3.45 -16.70 3.33
C GLN A 120 2.59 -17.97 3.38
N LEU A 121 3.22 -19.11 3.56
CA LEU A 121 2.54 -20.39 3.74
C LEU A 121 2.09 -20.58 5.20
N ASN A 122 1.50 -21.74 5.51
CA ASN A 122 1.09 -22.09 6.87
C ASN A 122 2.26 -22.00 7.87
N ASP A 123 3.46 -22.41 7.45
CA ASP A 123 4.68 -22.01 8.12
C ASP A 123 5.01 -20.57 7.72
N THR A 124 4.82 -19.63 8.66
CA THR A 124 5.10 -18.20 8.47
C THR A 124 6.54 -17.89 8.04
N ARG A 125 7.47 -18.84 8.22
CA ARG A 125 8.84 -18.72 7.73
C ARG A 125 9.00 -19.08 6.26
N ARG A 126 8.01 -19.72 5.63
CA ARG A 126 8.08 -20.17 4.24
C ARG A 126 7.37 -19.21 3.31
N LEU A 127 8.09 -18.76 2.30
CA LEU A 127 7.60 -17.90 1.23
C LEU A 127 7.57 -18.67 -0.09
N THR A 128 6.56 -18.36 -0.89
CA THR A 128 6.48 -18.75 -2.30
C THR A 128 5.97 -17.57 -3.13
N ASN A 129 6.07 -17.67 -4.46
CA ASN A 129 5.48 -16.68 -5.34
C ASN A 129 3.95 -16.77 -5.28
N SER A 130 3.30 -15.62 -5.22
CA SER A 130 1.84 -15.59 -5.38
C SER A 130 1.46 -16.03 -6.80
N PRO A 131 0.30 -16.70 -7.00
CA PRO A 131 -0.18 -17.04 -8.33
C PRO A 131 -0.32 -15.81 -9.22
N THR A 132 -0.01 -15.94 -10.51
CA THR A 132 -0.12 -14.84 -11.46
C THR A 132 -1.56 -14.35 -11.59
N ARG A 133 -1.80 -13.06 -11.36
CA ARG A 133 -3.08 -12.39 -11.62
C ARG A 133 -2.85 -11.11 -12.41
N TYR A 134 -3.89 -10.65 -13.09
CA TYR A 134 -3.84 -9.41 -13.85
C TYR A 134 -4.95 -8.46 -13.43
N ALA A 135 -4.55 -7.34 -12.83
CA ALA A 135 -5.45 -6.24 -12.54
C ALA A 135 -5.47 -5.27 -13.71
N ASN A 136 -6.61 -5.22 -14.40
CA ASN A 136 -6.87 -4.32 -15.50
C ASN A 136 -7.36 -2.99 -14.95
N PHE A 137 -6.65 -1.95 -15.32
CA PHE A 137 -7.05 -0.55 -15.23
C PHE A 137 -7.37 -0.04 -16.65
N ALA A 138 -7.83 1.21 -16.77
CA ALA A 138 -8.32 1.77 -18.04
C ALA A 138 -7.34 1.54 -19.23
N ASN A 139 -6.08 1.98 -19.08
CA ASN A 139 -5.09 1.92 -20.16
C ASN A 139 -3.89 1.02 -19.83
N ASN A 140 -3.95 0.36 -18.67
CA ASN A 140 -2.81 -0.27 -18.04
C ASN A 140 -3.23 -1.58 -17.39
N GLN A 141 -2.32 -2.55 -17.36
CA GLN A 141 -2.53 -3.80 -16.64
C GLN A 141 -1.37 -4.02 -15.68
N LEU A 142 -1.70 -4.20 -14.40
CA LEU A 142 -0.78 -4.58 -13.34
C LEU A 142 -0.68 -6.10 -13.26
N ILE A 143 0.54 -6.61 -13.27
CA ILE A 143 0.84 -8.02 -13.11
C ILE A 143 1.14 -8.27 -11.63
N LEU A 144 0.34 -9.13 -11.01
CA LEU A 144 0.51 -9.57 -9.63
C LEU A 144 1.10 -10.96 -9.58
N GLY A 145 2.09 -11.17 -8.71
CA GLY A 145 2.71 -12.48 -8.49
C GLY A 145 3.33 -13.08 -9.75
N GLY A 146 3.63 -14.38 -9.71
CA GLY A 146 4.19 -15.12 -10.82
C GLY A 146 5.64 -14.76 -11.17
N GLU A 147 6.17 -15.54 -12.10
CA GLU A 147 7.60 -15.57 -12.45
C GLU A 147 7.92 -14.78 -13.72
N GLU A 148 6.93 -14.15 -14.34
CA GLU A 148 7.13 -13.46 -15.62
C GLU A 148 7.89 -12.15 -15.42
N TRP A 149 9.10 -12.09 -15.99
CA TRP A 149 10.00 -10.93 -15.91
C TRP A 149 10.02 -10.08 -17.19
N LYS A 150 9.79 -10.70 -18.34
CA LYS A 150 9.68 -10.03 -19.64
C LYS A 150 8.73 -10.85 -20.50
N ARG A 151 7.84 -10.17 -21.23
CA ARG A 151 7.03 -10.80 -22.28
C ARG A 151 7.58 -10.42 -23.64
N PRO A 152 7.88 -11.38 -24.52
CA PRO A 152 8.21 -11.09 -25.91
C PRO A 152 7.12 -10.20 -26.52
N GLY A 153 7.51 -9.05 -27.08
CA GLY A 153 6.59 -8.13 -27.75
C GLY A 153 5.77 -7.18 -26.84
N LYS A 154 5.96 -7.19 -25.51
CA LYS A 154 5.33 -6.20 -24.61
C LYS A 154 6.38 -5.48 -23.76
N SER A 155 6.37 -4.15 -23.79
CA SER A 155 7.21 -3.33 -22.90
C SER A 155 6.63 -3.36 -21.48
N MET A 156 7.23 -4.17 -20.62
CA MET A 156 6.93 -4.15 -19.19
C MET A 156 7.71 -3.01 -18.51
N VAL A 157 7.05 -2.29 -17.63
CA VAL A 157 7.61 -1.17 -16.87
C VAL A 157 7.51 -1.49 -15.38
N SER A 158 8.63 -1.43 -14.66
CA SER A 158 8.62 -1.60 -13.21
C SER A 158 8.40 -0.25 -12.52
N VAL A 159 7.44 -0.18 -11.60
CA VAL A 159 7.10 1.03 -10.85
C VAL A 159 6.97 0.71 -9.38
N GLY A 160 7.86 1.22 -8.54
CA GLY A 160 7.85 0.87 -7.11
C GLY A 160 8.00 -0.62 -6.91
N LEU A 161 6.94 -1.23 -6.38
CA LEU A 161 6.81 -2.68 -6.25
C LEU A 161 6.02 -3.32 -7.38
N GLY A 162 5.40 -2.58 -8.31
CA GLY A 162 4.53 -3.15 -9.34
C GLY A 162 5.24 -3.40 -10.67
N ARG A 163 4.64 -4.28 -11.48
CA ARG A 163 5.02 -4.53 -12.87
C ARG A 163 3.82 -4.20 -13.77
N TRP A 164 4.01 -3.24 -14.66
CA TRP A 164 2.95 -2.70 -15.50
C TRP A 164 3.20 -3.01 -16.96
N ILE A 165 2.12 -3.29 -17.67
CA ILE A 165 2.10 -3.39 -19.13
C ILE A 165 0.99 -2.50 -19.68
N PRO A 166 1.27 -1.69 -20.72
CA PRO A 166 0.24 -0.98 -21.45
C PRO A 166 -0.79 -1.99 -21.97
N SER A 167 -2.07 -1.71 -21.75
CA SER A 167 -3.16 -2.56 -22.21
C SER A 167 -4.31 -1.69 -22.63
N LYS A 168 -4.72 -1.81 -23.90
CA LYS A 168 -5.95 -1.21 -24.39
C LYS A 168 -7.03 -2.30 -24.41
N GLU A 169 -8.28 -1.90 -24.27
CA GLU A 169 -9.45 -2.75 -24.57
C GLU A 169 -9.66 -3.95 -23.62
N LYS A 170 -9.38 -3.79 -22.32
CA LYS A 170 -9.77 -4.78 -21.30
C LYS A 170 -10.79 -4.21 -20.32
N PRO A 171 -11.81 -5.00 -19.92
CA PRO A 171 -12.71 -4.59 -18.84
C PRO A 171 -11.90 -4.42 -17.55
N GLN A 172 -12.14 -3.30 -16.86
CA GLN A 172 -11.53 -3.04 -15.57
C GLN A 172 -12.00 -4.10 -14.56
N ASN A 173 -11.05 -4.67 -13.82
CA ASN A 173 -11.33 -5.67 -12.78
C ASN A 173 -10.47 -5.46 -11.53
N TYR A 174 -9.68 -4.38 -11.46
CA TYR A 174 -8.78 -4.15 -10.33
C TYR A 174 -9.55 -4.06 -9.00
N LYS A 175 -10.75 -3.46 -8.99
CA LYS A 175 -11.58 -3.37 -7.77
C LYS A 175 -11.90 -4.75 -7.20
N GLU A 176 -12.30 -5.71 -8.05
CA GLU A 176 -12.56 -7.09 -7.63
C GLU A 176 -11.29 -7.76 -7.09
N ILE A 177 -10.17 -7.64 -7.80
CA ILE A 177 -8.90 -8.28 -7.42
C ILE A 177 -8.38 -7.80 -6.06
N PHE A 178 -8.57 -6.51 -5.75
CA PHE A 178 -8.14 -5.89 -4.51
C PHE A 178 -9.24 -5.81 -3.43
N ASN A 179 -10.42 -6.39 -3.68
CA ASN A 179 -11.59 -6.29 -2.80
C ASN A 179 -11.98 -4.85 -2.47
N ILE A 180 -11.89 -3.94 -3.44
CA ILE A 180 -12.33 -2.55 -3.31
C ILE A 180 -13.84 -2.48 -3.62
N PRO A 181 -14.66 -1.86 -2.76
CA PRO A 181 -16.08 -1.65 -3.01
C PRO A 181 -16.34 -0.97 -4.36
N ILE A 182 -17.28 -1.52 -5.14
CA ILE A 182 -17.72 -0.95 -6.42
C ILE A 182 -18.86 0.03 -6.15
N CYS A 183 -18.56 1.09 -5.41
CA CYS A 183 -19.51 2.16 -5.08
C CYS A 183 -18.77 3.48 -4.86
N THR A 184 -19.51 4.58 -4.93
CA THR A 184 -19.04 5.91 -4.56
C THR A 184 -18.93 6.05 -3.04
N SER A 185 -18.19 7.07 -2.56
CA SER A 185 -18.09 7.37 -1.12
C SER A 185 -19.45 7.57 -0.44
N GLY A 186 -20.39 8.24 -1.12
CA GLY A 186 -21.74 8.47 -0.64
C GLY A 186 -22.58 7.19 -0.57
N GLU A 187 -22.50 6.33 -1.59
CA GLU A 187 -23.15 5.02 -1.57
C GLU A 187 -22.56 4.11 -0.49
N TYR A 188 -21.24 4.16 -0.27
CA TYR A 188 -20.57 3.44 0.81
C TYR A 188 -21.09 3.89 2.18
N TYR A 189 -21.18 5.21 2.42
CA TYR A 189 -21.76 5.76 3.65
C TYR A 189 -23.18 5.24 3.88
N ASN A 190 -24.05 5.36 2.88
CA ASN A 190 -25.44 4.93 2.99
C ASN A 190 -25.54 3.42 3.25
N THR A 191 -24.72 2.61 2.57
CA THR A 191 -24.68 1.16 2.77
C THR A 191 -24.26 0.83 4.20
N LEU A 192 -23.15 1.41 4.67
CA LEU A 192 -22.64 1.21 6.03
C LEU A 192 -23.70 1.51 7.09
N VAL A 193 -24.43 2.60 6.95
CA VAL A 193 -25.46 3.03 7.90
C VAL A 193 -26.68 2.12 7.87
N ASN A 194 -27.13 1.72 6.68
CA ASN A 194 -28.35 0.95 6.48
C ASN A 194 -28.16 -0.54 6.80
N SER A 195 -26.95 -1.08 6.61
CA SER A 195 -26.63 -2.48 6.88
C SER A 195 -26.13 -2.74 8.30
N ALA A 196 -25.86 -1.69 9.08
CA ALA A 196 -25.37 -1.84 10.44
C ALA A 196 -26.42 -2.47 11.37
N PHE A 197 -25.97 -3.39 12.22
CA PHE A 197 -26.81 -4.00 13.26
C PHE A 197 -26.85 -3.07 14.48
N TRP A 198 -27.88 -2.24 14.54
CA TRP A 198 -28.04 -1.22 15.57
C TRP A 198 -28.67 -1.79 16.85
N GLU A 199 -28.02 -1.58 17.98
CA GLU A 199 -28.50 -1.95 19.31
C GLU A 199 -28.62 -0.71 20.20
N GLU A 200 -29.71 -0.60 20.97
CA GLU A 200 -29.86 0.47 21.96
C GLU A 200 -28.77 0.33 23.04
N SER A 201 -28.08 1.43 23.35
CA SER A 201 -26.90 1.40 24.21
C SER A 201 -26.75 2.70 25.00
N ASN A 202 -26.28 2.58 26.23
CA ASN A 202 -25.93 3.71 27.08
C ASN A 202 -24.50 4.23 26.84
N LEU A 203 -23.72 3.61 25.95
CA LEU A 203 -22.31 3.93 25.68
C LEU A 203 -21.45 3.96 26.95
N GLU A 204 -21.55 2.91 27.77
CA GLU A 204 -20.70 2.74 28.94
C GLU A 204 -19.24 2.50 28.49
N GLY A 205 -18.30 3.31 29.00
CA GLY A 205 -16.87 3.21 28.70
C GLY A 205 -16.21 4.52 28.25
N GLN A 206 -14.90 4.46 28.03
CA GLN A 206 -14.12 5.60 27.55
C GLN A 206 -13.92 5.53 26.02
N TYR A 207 -14.37 6.58 25.34
CA TYR A 207 -14.32 6.67 23.88
C TYR A 207 -13.69 7.98 23.42
N LYS A 208 -13.12 7.93 22.21
CA LYS A 208 -12.84 9.11 21.40
C LYS A 208 -13.79 9.15 20.21
N VAL A 209 -14.21 10.33 19.82
CA VAL A 209 -15.04 10.57 18.63
C VAL A 209 -14.20 11.17 17.51
N PHE A 210 -14.41 10.64 16.30
CA PHE A 210 -13.86 11.24 15.09
C PHE A 210 -14.59 12.53 14.76
N LYS A 211 -13.83 13.61 14.58
CA LYS A 211 -14.38 14.91 14.17
C LYS A 211 -14.16 15.13 12.69
N VAL A 212 -15.26 15.26 11.96
CA VAL A 212 -15.27 15.56 10.52
C VAL A 212 -14.80 16.99 10.24
N GLY A 213 -14.21 17.20 9.07
CA GLY A 213 -13.88 18.53 8.54
C GLY A 213 -12.84 19.31 9.33
N THR A 214 -11.98 18.63 10.09
CA THR A 214 -10.92 19.29 10.87
C THR A 214 -9.79 19.86 10.00
N GLY A 215 -9.59 19.30 8.80
CA GLY A 215 -8.45 19.60 7.93
C GLY A 215 -7.11 19.08 8.47
N PHE A 216 -7.10 18.43 9.64
CA PHE A 216 -5.91 17.83 10.23
C PHE A 216 -5.66 16.42 9.69
N PHE A 217 -4.46 15.90 9.96
CA PHE A 217 -4.19 14.48 9.76
C PHE A 217 -5.16 13.66 10.61
N TYR A 218 -5.71 12.58 10.08
CA TYR A 218 -6.70 11.74 10.77
C TYR A 218 -6.26 11.19 12.14
N LYS A 219 -4.96 11.04 12.39
CA LYS A 219 -4.42 10.69 13.71
C LYS A 219 -4.71 11.76 14.79
N GLU A 220 -4.90 13.02 14.38
CA GLU A 220 -5.17 14.19 15.21
C GLU A 220 -6.67 14.57 15.23
N ALA A 221 -7.52 13.87 14.48
CA ALA A 221 -8.95 14.15 14.36
C ALA A 221 -9.82 13.46 15.42
N TRP A 222 -9.22 12.91 16.48
CA TRP A 222 -9.90 12.16 17.55
C TRP A 222 -9.96 12.98 18.84
N TYR A 223 -11.17 13.22 19.35
CA TYR A 223 -11.42 14.02 20.55
C TYR A 223 -12.11 13.19 21.62
N ASP A 224 -11.92 13.55 22.88
CA ASP A 224 -12.59 12.86 23.99
C ASP A 224 -14.11 12.96 23.83
N PHE A 225 -14.76 11.80 23.87
CA PHE A 225 -16.19 11.70 23.66
C PHE A 225 -16.96 12.17 24.90
N ASN A 226 -17.98 12.98 24.70
CA ASN A 226 -18.91 13.37 25.75
C ASN A 226 -20.35 13.17 25.25
N ILE A 227 -21.02 12.18 25.82
CA ILE A 227 -22.39 11.78 25.48
C ILE A 227 -23.39 12.95 25.57
N SER A 228 -23.21 13.87 26.53
CA SER A 228 -24.09 15.03 26.71
C SER A 228 -24.03 16.03 25.55
N LYS A 229 -22.93 16.02 24.79
CA LYS A 229 -22.71 16.89 23.61
C LYS A 229 -23.11 16.23 22.30
N LEU A 230 -23.59 14.99 22.33
CA LEU A 230 -23.96 14.25 21.13
C LEU A 230 -25.22 14.86 20.51
N GLN A 231 -25.13 15.29 19.26
CA GLN A 231 -26.27 15.80 18.49
C GLN A 231 -26.90 14.67 17.65
N GLN A 232 -28.08 14.91 17.08
CA GLN A 232 -28.69 14.00 16.12
C GLN A 232 -27.73 13.72 14.96
N GLY A 233 -27.49 12.45 14.65
CA GLY A 233 -26.55 12.08 13.58
C GLY A 233 -25.81 10.78 13.85
N ILE A 234 -24.82 10.51 13.00
CA ILE A 234 -24.01 9.29 13.01
C ILE A 234 -22.55 9.66 13.25
N TYR A 235 -21.92 8.93 14.16
CA TYR A 235 -20.58 9.20 14.66
C TYR A 235 -19.75 7.92 14.61
N LEU A 236 -18.46 8.09 14.36
CA LEU A 236 -17.47 7.04 14.48
C LEU A 236 -16.75 7.23 15.80
N LEU A 237 -16.80 6.22 16.66
CA LEU A 237 -16.14 6.21 17.97
C LEU A 237 -15.04 5.15 17.99
N LYS A 238 -14.02 5.43 18.80
CA LYS A 238 -12.90 4.53 19.10
C LYS A 238 -12.80 4.34 20.61
N SER A 239 -12.85 3.09 21.07
CA SER A 239 -12.61 2.74 22.47
C SER A 239 -11.15 3.03 22.84
N THR A 240 -10.92 3.55 24.04
CA THR A 240 -9.57 3.67 24.61
C THR A 240 -9.14 2.45 25.40
N GLU A 241 -10.06 1.54 25.69
CA GLU A 241 -9.84 0.34 26.51
C GLU A 241 -9.55 -0.90 25.66
N VAL A 242 -10.07 -0.94 24.43
CA VAL A 242 -9.96 -2.08 23.51
C VAL A 242 -9.24 -1.66 22.24
N ASP A 243 -8.08 -2.27 21.95
CA ASP A 243 -7.37 -2.03 20.70
C ASP A 243 -8.17 -2.57 19.50
N GLY A 244 -8.28 -1.75 18.45
CA GLY A 244 -9.17 -2.00 17.32
C GLY A 244 -10.67 -1.91 17.64
N GLY A 245 -11.06 -1.47 18.84
CA GLY A 245 -12.47 -1.32 19.23
C GLY A 245 -13.12 -0.08 18.61
N TYR A 246 -13.59 -0.18 17.37
CA TYR A 246 -14.38 0.89 16.72
C TYR A 246 -15.87 0.57 16.74
N ILE A 247 -16.68 1.60 16.95
CA ILE A 247 -18.15 1.50 16.92
C ILE A 247 -18.74 2.67 16.15
N LEU A 248 -19.85 2.43 15.48
CA LEU A 248 -20.73 3.49 15.00
C LEU A 248 -21.72 3.81 16.11
N ALA A 249 -21.96 5.10 16.33
CA ALA A 249 -22.99 5.58 17.24
C ALA A 249 -23.99 6.45 16.48
N LYS A 250 -25.28 6.22 16.72
CA LYS A 250 -26.38 6.97 16.13
C LYS A 250 -27.25 7.50 17.25
N LYS A 251 -27.40 8.82 17.33
CA LYS A 251 -28.37 9.45 18.23
C LYS A 251 -29.66 9.68 17.47
N ASN A 252 -30.77 9.19 18.01
CA ASN A 252 -32.13 9.40 17.56
C ASN A 252 -32.96 9.88 18.74
N GLU A 253 -33.29 11.17 18.78
CA GLU A 253 -33.98 11.80 19.92
C GLU A 253 -33.21 11.57 21.23
N ASP A 254 -33.85 10.93 22.22
CA ASP A 254 -33.27 10.61 23.53
C ASP A 254 -32.58 9.24 23.57
N LYS A 255 -32.62 8.48 22.47
CA LYS A 255 -32.03 7.15 22.38
C LYS A 255 -30.73 7.15 21.61
N ILE A 256 -29.79 6.35 22.08
CA ILE A 256 -28.52 6.12 21.42
C ILE A 256 -28.49 4.66 20.98
N PHE A 257 -28.13 4.47 19.72
CA PHE A 257 -27.92 3.18 19.12
C PHE A 257 -26.45 3.04 18.75
N THR A 258 -25.89 1.86 18.95
CA THR A 258 -24.52 1.54 18.58
C THR A 258 -24.48 0.32 17.70
N ALA A 259 -23.53 0.30 16.77
CA ALA A 259 -23.18 -0.87 15.98
C ALA A 259 -21.68 -1.09 16.08
N ARG A 260 -21.28 -2.29 16.52
CA ARG A 260 -19.86 -2.64 16.64
C ARG A 260 -19.28 -2.93 15.27
N LEU A 261 -18.10 -2.38 14.99
CA LEU A 261 -17.32 -2.75 13.81
C LEU A 261 -16.43 -3.94 14.15
N ASP A 262 -16.40 -4.93 13.26
CA ASP A 262 -15.51 -6.07 13.38
C ASP A 262 -14.03 -5.64 13.35
N LYS A 263 -13.15 -6.43 13.98
CA LYS A 263 -11.71 -6.17 14.04
C LYS A 263 -11.09 -6.01 12.64
N TRP A 264 -11.64 -6.70 11.64
CA TRP A 264 -11.25 -6.57 10.23
C TRP A 264 -11.19 -5.11 9.76
N TYR A 265 -12.11 -4.24 10.20
CA TYR A 265 -12.08 -2.83 9.81
C TYR A 265 -10.80 -2.12 10.25
N SER A 266 -10.31 -2.44 11.45
CA SER A 266 -9.06 -1.90 11.98
C SER A 266 -7.85 -2.55 11.31
N ASP A 267 -7.86 -3.88 11.17
CA ASP A 267 -6.73 -4.65 10.66
C ASP A 267 -6.46 -4.34 9.17
N GLU A 268 -7.52 -4.14 8.37
CA GLU A 268 -7.41 -3.75 6.95
C GLU A 268 -7.36 -2.24 6.71
N ASN A 269 -7.29 -1.42 7.77
CA ASN A 269 -7.36 0.04 7.70
C ASN A 269 -8.64 0.57 6.99
N GLU A 270 -9.71 -0.22 6.94
CA GLU A 270 -11.01 0.17 6.38
C GLU A 270 -11.72 1.24 7.22
N ILE A 271 -11.31 1.44 8.48
CA ILE A 271 -11.67 2.63 9.25
C ILE A 271 -11.37 3.92 8.48
N TYR A 272 -10.26 3.99 7.71
CA TYR A 272 -9.95 5.17 6.90
C TYR A 272 -10.99 5.40 5.80
N ARG A 273 -11.55 4.34 5.20
CA ARG A 273 -12.64 4.45 4.21
C ARG A 273 -13.89 5.07 4.85
N ILE A 274 -14.23 4.64 6.07
CA ILE A 274 -15.33 5.21 6.84
C ILE A 274 -15.08 6.70 7.11
N MET A 275 -13.87 7.06 7.55
CA MET A 275 -13.50 8.46 7.82
C MET A 275 -13.61 9.34 6.56
N TYR A 276 -13.10 8.87 5.40
CA TYR A 276 -13.25 9.58 4.13
C TYR A 276 -14.71 9.72 3.70
N ALA A 277 -15.50 8.66 3.85
CA ALA A 277 -16.92 8.70 3.54
C ALA A 277 -17.67 9.70 4.44
N PHE A 278 -17.33 9.77 5.73
CA PHE A 278 -17.90 10.73 6.67
C PHE A 278 -17.54 12.17 6.30
N ASP A 279 -16.28 12.45 6.02
CA ASP A 279 -15.83 13.78 5.58
C ASP A 279 -16.48 14.20 4.26
N SER A 280 -16.51 13.31 3.28
CA SER A 280 -17.15 13.55 1.98
C SER A 280 -18.65 13.80 2.12
N TYR A 281 -19.35 13.01 2.95
CA TYR A 281 -20.79 13.17 3.21
C TYR A 281 -21.09 14.53 3.88
N ASN A 282 -20.20 15.01 4.75
CA ASN A 282 -20.32 16.31 5.40
C ASN A 282 -19.78 17.48 4.55
N THR A 283 -19.54 17.28 3.25
CA THR A 283 -19.03 18.30 2.31
C THR A 283 -17.66 18.89 2.68
N THR A 284 -16.88 18.15 3.48
CA THR A 284 -15.54 18.52 3.92
C THR A 284 -14.53 17.44 3.57
N PRO A 285 -14.40 17.05 2.28
CA PRO A 285 -13.53 15.96 1.88
C PRO A 285 -12.07 16.26 2.24
N VAL A 286 -11.32 15.21 2.58
CA VAL A 286 -9.87 15.33 2.75
C VAL A 286 -9.24 15.73 1.44
N VAL A 287 -8.28 16.65 1.52
CA VAL A 287 -7.52 17.13 0.38
C VAL A 287 -6.15 16.49 0.35
N PHE A 288 -5.84 15.77 -0.72
CA PHE A 288 -4.48 15.35 -1.07
C PHE A 288 -3.91 16.32 -2.09
N LYS A 289 -2.60 16.57 -2.02
CA LYS A 289 -1.92 17.49 -2.93
C LYS A 289 -1.12 16.72 -3.97
N ALA A 290 -1.26 17.10 -5.22
CA ALA A 290 -0.50 16.53 -6.33
C ALA A 290 0.30 17.66 -6.99
N LYS A 291 1.62 17.53 -7.03
CA LYS A 291 2.45 18.46 -7.81
C LYS A 291 2.81 17.83 -9.14
N ASN A 292 2.43 18.50 -10.23
CA ASN A 292 2.66 18.01 -11.58
C ASN A 292 4.06 18.41 -12.08
N TYR A 293 4.82 17.42 -12.55
CA TYR A 293 6.07 17.61 -13.29
C TYR A 293 5.92 17.02 -14.70
N ASP A 294 6.82 17.29 -15.62
CA ASP A 294 6.66 16.88 -17.03
C ASP A 294 6.41 15.39 -17.23
N ASP A 295 7.05 14.52 -16.45
CA ASP A 295 7.10 13.07 -16.60
C ASP A 295 6.58 12.28 -15.38
N TYR A 296 6.31 12.94 -14.26
CA TYR A 296 5.77 12.31 -13.04
C TYR A 296 4.92 13.28 -12.21
N ILE A 297 4.18 12.71 -11.25
CA ILE A 297 3.42 13.43 -10.23
C ILE A 297 4.06 13.15 -8.86
N LEU A 298 4.21 14.20 -8.05
CA LEU A 298 4.53 14.04 -6.63
C LEU A 298 3.24 14.16 -5.83
N LEU A 299 2.74 13.04 -5.33
CA LEU A 299 1.56 12.96 -4.48
C LEU A 299 1.94 13.11 -3.00
N HIS A 300 1.22 13.97 -2.29
CA HIS A 300 1.24 14.11 -0.85
C HIS A 300 -0.10 13.69 -0.25
N CYS A 301 -0.11 12.52 0.39
CA CYS A 301 -1.24 12.00 1.15
C CYS A 301 -1.26 12.61 2.56
N HIS A 302 -2.39 13.14 2.99
CA HIS A 302 -2.57 13.70 4.34
C HIS A 302 -3.06 12.68 5.37
N SER A 303 -3.31 11.43 4.94
CA SER A 303 -3.77 10.35 5.81
C SER A 303 -3.47 9.01 5.15
N LYS A 304 -3.57 7.91 5.93
CA LYS A 304 -3.42 6.56 5.38
C LYS A 304 -4.61 6.22 4.49
N LEU A 305 -4.39 5.36 3.51
CA LEU A 305 -5.45 4.74 2.73
C LEU A 305 -5.85 3.40 3.37
N PRO A 306 -7.05 2.87 3.08
CA PRO A 306 -7.34 1.47 3.34
C PRO A 306 -6.30 0.58 2.63
N ASN A 307 -6.09 -0.64 3.15
CA ASN A 307 -5.00 -1.47 2.69
C ASN A 307 -5.13 -1.82 1.20
N SER A 308 -6.34 -2.02 0.68
CA SER A 308 -6.59 -2.33 -0.73
C SER A 308 -6.07 -1.23 -1.68
N GLU A 309 -6.37 0.05 -1.41
CA GLU A 309 -5.80 1.16 -2.19
C GLU A 309 -4.32 1.40 -1.90
N MET A 310 -3.86 1.17 -0.67
CA MET A 310 -2.44 1.30 -0.32
C MET A 310 -1.56 0.30 -1.09
N ARG A 311 -2.04 -0.94 -1.29
CA ARG A 311 -1.37 -1.96 -2.12
C ARG A 311 -1.16 -1.44 -3.55
N ILE A 312 -2.23 -0.91 -4.16
CA ILE A 312 -2.16 -0.32 -5.50
C ILE A 312 -1.16 0.84 -5.50
N LEU A 313 -1.23 1.75 -4.52
CA LEU A 313 -0.30 2.89 -4.44
C LEU A 313 1.16 2.44 -4.36
N PHE A 314 1.50 1.43 -3.57
CA PHE A 314 2.85 0.89 -3.46
C PHE A 314 3.37 0.29 -4.77
N MET A 315 2.48 -0.34 -5.53
CA MET A 315 2.77 -0.89 -6.84
C MET A 315 2.77 0.15 -7.96
N SER A 316 2.37 1.39 -7.68
CA SER A 316 2.17 2.45 -8.67
C SER A 316 3.08 3.65 -8.47
N SER A 317 3.99 3.59 -7.49
CA SER A 317 4.81 4.74 -7.12
C SER A 317 6.09 4.37 -6.39
N TRP A 318 6.95 5.35 -6.15
CA TRP A 318 8.13 5.23 -5.27
C TRP A 318 8.05 6.15 -4.05
N PRO A 319 8.63 5.75 -2.91
CA PRO A 319 8.68 6.61 -1.73
C PRO A 319 9.67 7.76 -1.92
N LYS A 320 9.27 9.00 -1.58
CA LYS A 320 10.09 10.20 -1.82
C LYS A 320 11.09 10.49 -0.71
N ARG A 321 10.64 10.64 0.55
CA ARG A 321 11.49 11.17 1.63
C ARG A 321 12.38 10.10 2.27
N PHE A 322 11.81 8.92 2.50
CA PHE A 322 12.49 7.75 3.04
C PHE A 322 11.82 6.47 2.55
N TYR A 323 12.50 5.33 2.55
CA TYR A 323 12.02 4.11 1.89
C TYR A 323 10.68 3.55 2.43
N LYS A 324 10.31 3.88 3.67
CA LYS A 324 9.01 3.55 4.30
C LYS A 324 7.94 4.63 4.14
N ASP A 325 8.20 5.67 3.36
CA ASP A 325 7.30 6.82 3.22
C ASP A 325 6.06 6.46 2.43
N ILE A 326 4.92 6.49 3.14
CA ILE A 326 3.58 6.27 2.57
C ILE A 326 2.89 7.58 2.20
N TYR A 327 3.41 8.72 2.63
CA TYR A 327 2.74 10.02 2.47
C TYR A 327 3.25 10.81 1.29
N TYR A 328 4.54 10.72 0.93
CA TYR A 328 5.07 11.39 -0.26
C TYR A 328 5.53 10.36 -1.28
N ARG A 329 4.84 10.34 -2.43
CA ARG A 329 4.97 9.28 -3.43
C ARG A 329 5.19 9.87 -4.82
N ILE A 330 6.16 9.33 -5.54
CA ILE A 330 6.45 9.67 -6.94
C ILE A 330 5.66 8.71 -7.83
N ILE A 331 4.70 9.20 -8.61
CA ILE A 331 3.85 8.39 -9.51
C ILE A 331 4.18 8.76 -10.96
N PRO A 332 4.51 7.81 -11.86
CA PRO A 332 4.66 8.11 -13.28
C PRO A 332 3.36 8.64 -13.90
N LYS A 333 3.46 9.57 -14.87
CA LYS A 333 2.26 10.13 -15.52
C LYS A 333 1.35 9.11 -16.19
N PHE A 334 1.91 8.04 -16.76
CA PHE A 334 1.13 7.07 -17.55
C PHE A 334 0.07 6.31 -16.73
N ILE A 335 0.18 6.33 -15.41
CA ILE A 335 -0.69 5.65 -14.43
C ILE A 335 -1.44 6.65 -13.52
N TRP A 336 -1.12 7.93 -13.61
CA TRP A 336 -1.68 8.92 -12.68
C TRP A 336 -3.21 8.98 -12.74
N GLY A 337 -3.81 8.95 -13.93
CA GLY A 337 -5.27 9.05 -14.07
C GLY A 337 -6.01 7.92 -13.35
N GLU A 338 -5.46 6.71 -13.37
CA GLU A 338 -5.98 5.56 -12.63
C GLU A 338 -5.90 5.74 -11.11
N ILE A 339 -4.79 6.32 -10.62
CA ILE A 339 -4.59 6.56 -9.18
C ILE A 339 -5.47 7.71 -8.69
N GLU A 340 -5.59 8.77 -9.49
CA GLU A 340 -6.48 9.89 -9.20
C GLU A 340 -7.93 9.42 -9.09
N ASP A 341 -8.43 8.64 -10.06
CA ASP A 341 -9.79 8.07 -10.01
C ASP A 341 -10.01 7.17 -8.78
N MET A 342 -9.03 6.34 -8.42
CA MET A 342 -9.10 5.53 -7.20
C MET A 342 -9.23 6.39 -5.94
N LEU A 343 -8.46 7.47 -5.83
CA LEU A 343 -8.53 8.39 -4.69
C LEU A 343 -9.84 9.17 -4.66
N THR A 344 -10.32 9.67 -5.80
CA THR A 344 -11.59 10.40 -5.85
C THR A 344 -12.78 9.51 -5.50
N ASN A 345 -12.74 8.22 -5.90
CA ASN A 345 -13.77 7.25 -5.55
C ASN A 345 -13.84 6.96 -4.04
N LEU A 346 -12.73 7.14 -3.29
CA LEU A 346 -12.73 7.08 -1.82
C LEU A 346 -13.42 8.30 -1.16
N GLY A 347 -13.74 9.35 -1.92
CA GLY A 347 -14.22 10.62 -1.37
C GLY A 347 -13.10 11.61 -1.03
N ILE A 348 -11.88 11.39 -1.54
CA ILE A 348 -10.74 12.29 -1.38
C ILE A 348 -10.76 13.31 -2.52
N LYS A 349 -10.55 14.59 -2.21
CA LYS A 349 -10.30 15.63 -3.21
C LYS A 349 -8.81 15.67 -3.52
N VAL A 350 -8.44 15.64 -4.80
CA VAL A 350 -7.04 15.83 -5.23
C VAL A 350 -6.89 17.24 -5.78
N GLU A 351 -6.00 18.03 -5.20
CA GLU A 351 -5.66 19.38 -5.69
C GLU A 351 -4.33 19.31 -6.43
N THR A 352 -4.34 19.71 -7.70
CA THR A 352 -3.14 19.73 -8.54
C THR A 352 -2.57 21.14 -8.61
N ASP A 353 -1.30 21.27 -8.24
CA ASP A 353 -0.50 22.49 -8.36
C ASP A 353 0.11 22.65 -9.76
#